data_AF-A0A075JJG1-F1
#
_entry.id   AF-A0A075JJG1-F1
#
_cell.length_a   1.000
_cell.length_b   1.000
_cell.length_c   1.000
_cell.angle_alpha   90.00
_cell.angle_beta   90.00
_cell.angle_gamma   90.00
#
_symmetry.space_group_name_H-M   'P 1'
#
loop_
_entity.id
_entity.type
_entity.pdbx_description
1 polymer ?
#
loop_
_entity_poly.entity_id
_entity_poly.type
_entity_poly.pdbx_seq_one_letter_code
_entity_poly.pdbx_strand_id
1 'polypeptide(L)'
;MARPSVGPVTARTRAREAVAALAAERAQRDARIAACAEEWFKADDTITAAQRQLADAQDAQARAVGDLAAENVSVDDTAVLLGLDARDVRALRKRAKELTPASESTADDAAGDDSTGGAGVRAAADEDDAAHAEIGRDADTSPTP
;
A
#
# COMPACT_ATOMS: atom_id res chain seq x y z
N MET A 1 -40.84 57.59 -22.46
CA MET A 1 -40.82 56.18 -22.03
C MET A 1 -40.38 56.15 -20.57
N ALA A 2 -41.30 55.87 -19.65
CA ALA A 2 -41.03 55.86 -18.22
C ALA A 2 -40.27 54.58 -17.85
N ARG A 3 -39.13 54.72 -17.17
CA ARG A 3 -38.38 53.58 -16.61
C ARG A 3 -39.19 53.04 -15.41
N PRO A 4 -39.40 51.72 -15.29
CA PRO A 4 -40.10 51.16 -14.15
C PRO A 4 -39.33 51.46 -12.86
N SER A 5 -39.96 52.13 -11.91
CA SER A 5 -39.36 52.45 -10.61
C SER A 5 -39.23 51.17 -9.78
N VAL A 6 -38.00 50.77 -9.49
CA VAL A 6 -37.72 49.64 -8.60
C VAL A 6 -38.06 50.08 -7.18
N GLY A 7 -39.11 49.49 -6.58
CA GLY A 7 -39.53 49.79 -5.21
C GLY A 7 -38.44 49.45 -4.17
N PRO A 8 -38.56 49.96 -2.92
CA PRO A 8 -37.51 49.82 -1.91
C PRO A 8 -37.28 48.34 -1.55
N VAL A 9 -36.02 47.90 -1.66
CA VAL A 9 -35.60 46.54 -1.33
C VAL A 9 -35.81 46.30 0.17
N THR A 10 -36.78 45.44 0.48
CA THR A 10 -37.13 45.09 1.87
C THR A 10 -36.00 44.29 2.52
N ALA A 11 -35.90 44.37 3.85
CA ALA A 11 -34.94 43.58 4.62
C ALA A 11 -35.04 42.07 4.31
N ARG A 12 -36.27 41.58 4.04
CA ARG A 12 -36.53 40.18 3.67
C ARG A 12 -35.91 39.81 2.32
N THR A 13 -35.90 40.71 1.35
CA THR A 13 -35.28 40.49 0.04
C THR A 13 -33.76 40.41 0.16
N ARG A 14 -33.15 41.33 0.93
CA ARG A 14 -31.69 41.32 1.19
C ARG A 14 -31.25 40.06 1.94
N ALA A 15 -32.05 39.59 2.90
CA ALA A 15 -31.74 38.36 3.63
C ALA A 15 -31.76 37.13 2.70
N ARG A 16 -32.71 37.06 1.76
CA ARG A 16 -32.75 35.98 0.76
C ARG A 16 -31.57 36.03 -0.20
N GLU A 17 -31.19 37.23 -0.65
CA GLU A 17 -30.02 37.43 -1.52
C GLU A 17 -28.72 37.02 -0.80
N ALA A 18 -28.55 37.38 0.47
CA ALA A 18 -27.39 36.99 1.26
C ALA A 18 -27.31 35.46 1.45
N VAL A 19 -28.44 34.79 1.69
CA VAL A 19 -28.49 33.32 1.80
C VAL A 19 -28.16 32.66 0.45
N ALA A 20 -28.70 33.19 -0.66
CA ALA A 20 -28.39 32.68 -1.99
C ALA A 20 -26.90 32.86 -2.35
N ALA A 21 -26.31 34.00 -1.99
CA ALA A 21 -24.88 34.26 -2.19
C ALA A 21 -24.02 33.26 -1.38
N LEU A 22 -24.35 33.05 -0.11
CA LEU A 22 -23.62 32.11 0.75
C LEU A 22 -23.76 30.66 0.26
N ALA A 23 -24.94 30.26 -0.23
CA ALA A 23 -25.14 28.96 -0.85
C ALA A 23 -24.30 28.80 -2.13
N ALA A 24 -24.22 29.84 -2.96
CA ALA A 24 -23.39 29.83 -4.16
C ALA A 24 -21.89 29.72 -3.83
N GLU A 25 -21.42 30.43 -2.81
CA GLU A 25 -20.03 30.33 -2.34
C GLU A 25 -19.68 28.93 -1.81
N ARG A 26 -20.60 28.30 -1.07
CA ARG A 26 -20.44 26.92 -0.61
C ARG A 26 -20.36 25.96 -1.79
N ALA A 27 -21.28 26.07 -2.76
CA ALA A 27 -21.27 25.22 -3.94
C ALA A 27 -19.96 25.36 -4.75
N GLN A 28 -19.42 26.56 -4.89
CA GLN A 28 -18.13 26.78 -5.55
C GLN A 28 -16.96 26.19 -4.75
N ARG A 29 -17.00 26.25 -3.42
CA ARG A 29 -15.99 25.62 -2.56
C ARG A 29 -16.05 24.11 -2.69
N ASP A 30 -17.25 23.52 -2.62
CA ASP A 30 -17.44 22.07 -2.72
C ASP A 30 -17.02 21.56 -4.09
N ALA A 31 -17.32 22.29 -5.16
CA ALA A 31 -16.85 21.97 -6.51
C ALA A 31 -15.30 21.96 -6.61
N ARG A 32 -14.64 22.93 -5.98
CA ARG A 32 -13.16 22.95 -5.93
C ARG A 32 -12.60 21.79 -5.10
N ILE A 33 -13.22 21.46 -3.97
CA ILE A 33 -12.81 20.32 -3.14
C ILE A 33 -12.97 19.02 -3.93
N ALA A 34 -14.11 18.83 -4.62
CA ALA A 34 -14.36 17.65 -5.44
C ALA A 34 -13.31 17.52 -6.55
N ALA A 35 -12.98 18.61 -7.26
CA ALA A 35 -11.95 18.60 -8.29
C ALA A 35 -10.56 18.25 -7.72
N CYS A 36 -10.19 18.81 -6.56
CA CYS A 36 -8.92 18.46 -5.90
C CYS A 36 -8.88 16.98 -5.48
N ALA A 37 -9.98 16.46 -4.94
CA ALA A 37 -10.08 15.05 -4.55
C ALA A 37 -9.97 14.14 -5.78
N GLU A 38 -10.65 14.48 -6.88
CA GLU A 38 -10.57 13.72 -8.13
C GLU A 38 -9.13 13.64 -8.66
N GLU A 39 -8.41 14.76 -8.70
CA GLU A 39 -7.00 14.78 -9.14
C GLU A 39 -6.08 14.00 -8.19
N TRP A 40 -6.35 14.03 -6.88
CA TRP A 40 -5.61 13.23 -5.91
C TRP A 40 -5.80 11.73 -6.15
N PHE A 41 -7.04 11.27 -6.34
CA PHE A 41 -7.31 9.85 -6.59
C PHE A 41 -6.72 9.39 -7.93
N LYS A 42 -6.78 10.21 -8.98
CA LYS A 42 -6.10 9.89 -10.26
C LYS A 42 -4.58 9.73 -10.09
N ALA A 43 -3.97 10.59 -9.29
CA ALA A 43 -2.54 10.51 -9.00
C ALA A 43 -2.22 9.24 -8.18
N ASP A 44 -3.04 8.90 -7.19
CA ASP A 44 -2.89 7.70 -6.38
C ASP A 44 -3.03 6.41 -7.20
N ASP A 45 -4.02 6.35 -8.11
CA ASP A 45 -4.18 5.24 -9.07
C ASP A 45 -2.93 5.08 -9.94
N THR A 46 -2.37 6.20 -10.41
CA THR A 46 -1.15 6.20 -11.22
C THR A 46 0.06 5.71 -10.43
N ILE A 47 0.21 6.16 -9.18
CA ILE A 47 1.27 5.72 -8.27
C ILE A 47 1.15 4.21 -8.02
N THR A 48 -0.06 3.73 -7.70
CA THR A 48 -0.33 2.32 -7.45
C THR A 48 -0.01 1.46 -8.68
N ALA A 49 -0.41 1.91 -9.88
CA ALA A 49 -0.07 1.23 -11.12
C ALA A 49 1.45 1.17 -11.36
N ALA A 50 2.17 2.27 -11.13
CA ALA A 50 3.62 2.33 -11.28
C ALA A 50 4.35 1.44 -10.27
N GLN A 51 3.89 1.40 -9.01
CA GLN A 51 4.44 0.51 -7.99
C GLN A 51 4.26 -0.96 -8.36
N ARG A 52 3.10 -1.34 -8.91
CA ARG A 52 2.88 -2.68 -9.42
C ARG A 52 3.81 -3.02 -10.58
N GLN A 53 3.93 -2.12 -11.56
CA GLN A 53 4.86 -2.31 -12.69
C GLN A 53 6.31 -2.44 -12.22
N LEU A 54 6.72 -1.67 -11.21
CA LEU A 54 8.04 -1.79 -10.60
C LEU A 54 8.24 -3.16 -9.95
N ALA A 55 7.24 -3.64 -9.20
CA ALA A 55 7.31 -4.97 -8.59
C ALA A 55 7.41 -6.07 -9.64
N ASP A 56 6.59 -6.03 -10.70
CA ASP A 56 6.63 -6.97 -11.82
C ASP A 56 7.99 -6.96 -12.53
N ALA A 57 8.58 -5.77 -12.74
CA ALA A 57 9.90 -5.61 -13.33
C ALA A 57 11.02 -6.17 -12.44
N GLN A 58 10.94 -5.96 -11.13
CA GLN A 58 11.89 -6.55 -10.17
C GLN A 58 11.80 -8.08 -10.13
N ASP A 59 10.59 -8.64 -10.23
CA ASP A 59 10.42 -10.09 -10.35
C ASP A 59 10.99 -10.62 -11.67
N ALA A 60 10.82 -9.90 -12.77
CA ALA A 60 11.45 -10.24 -14.05
C ALA A 60 12.99 -10.20 -13.97
N GLN A 61 13.57 -9.21 -13.28
CA GLN A 61 15.02 -9.15 -13.02
C GLN A 61 15.49 -10.37 -12.22
N ALA A 62 14.76 -10.73 -11.15
CA ALA A 62 15.08 -11.90 -10.36
C ALA A 62 15.04 -13.18 -11.21
N ARG A 63 13.98 -13.39 -12.00
CA ARG A 63 13.86 -14.54 -12.91
C ARG A 63 15.03 -14.62 -13.90
N ALA A 64 15.36 -13.52 -14.57
CA ALA A 64 16.49 -13.49 -15.52
C ALA A 64 17.83 -13.87 -14.86
N VAL A 65 18.08 -13.41 -13.62
CA VAL A 65 19.27 -13.81 -12.86
C VAL A 65 19.20 -15.28 -12.41
N GLY A 66 18.01 -15.80 -12.16
CA GLY A 66 17.75 -17.22 -11.93
C GLY A 66 18.05 -18.08 -13.16
N ASP A 67 17.63 -17.66 -14.35
CA ASP A 67 17.88 -18.34 -15.61
C ASP A 67 19.38 -18.42 -15.92
N LEU A 68 20.13 -17.33 -15.68
CA LEU A 68 21.60 -17.35 -15.76
C LEU A 68 22.24 -18.38 -14.82
N ALA A 69 21.64 -18.62 -13.65
CA ALA A 69 22.11 -19.65 -12.74
C ALA A 69 21.84 -21.06 -13.27
N ALA A 70 20.72 -21.28 -13.98
CA ALA A 70 20.39 -22.54 -14.63
C ALA A 70 21.35 -22.87 -15.79
N GLU A 71 21.86 -21.84 -16.47
CA GLU A 71 22.93 -21.94 -17.48
C GLU A 71 24.34 -22.12 -16.86
N ASN A 72 24.44 -22.40 -15.55
CA ASN A 72 25.68 -22.59 -14.81
C ASN A 72 26.63 -21.37 -14.78
N VAL A 73 26.11 -20.16 -15.02
CA VAL A 73 26.91 -18.93 -14.86
C VAL A 73 27.19 -18.69 -13.38
N SER A 74 28.44 -18.40 -13.03
CA SER A 74 28.82 -18.16 -11.63
C SER A 74 28.21 -16.85 -11.11
N VAL A 75 28.13 -16.71 -9.78
CA VAL A 75 27.66 -15.47 -9.14
C VAL A 75 28.58 -14.29 -9.49
N ASP A 76 29.89 -14.53 -9.51
CA ASP A 76 30.89 -13.50 -9.77
C ASP A 76 30.86 -13.06 -11.24
N ASP A 77 30.71 -13.99 -12.19
CA ASP A 77 30.55 -13.65 -13.61
C ASP A 77 29.25 -12.89 -13.87
N THR A 78 28.17 -13.28 -13.19
CA THR A 78 26.88 -12.57 -13.28
C THR A 78 27.00 -11.16 -12.71
N ALA A 79 27.70 -10.98 -11.60
CA ALA A 79 27.97 -9.69 -10.97
C ALA A 79 28.73 -8.76 -11.91
N VAL A 80 29.80 -9.27 -12.55
CA VAL A 80 30.57 -8.53 -13.56
C VAL A 80 29.73 -8.20 -14.79
N LEU A 81 28.96 -9.17 -15.32
CA LEU A 81 28.15 -9.00 -16.53
C LEU A 81 27.07 -7.92 -16.35
N LEU A 82 26.43 -7.89 -15.18
CA LEU A 82 25.30 -7.00 -14.90
C LEU A 82 25.71 -5.72 -14.16
N GLY A 83 26.99 -5.59 -13.76
CA GLY A 83 27.47 -4.46 -12.97
C GLY A 83 26.82 -4.39 -11.58
N LEU A 84 26.57 -5.55 -10.97
CA LEU A 84 25.93 -5.69 -9.66
C LEU A 84 26.93 -6.23 -8.63
N ASP A 85 26.64 -6.02 -7.35
CA ASP A 85 27.38 -6.69 -6.29
C ASP A 85 27.01 -8.18 -6.20
N ALA A 86 27.98 -9.03 -5.87
CA ALA A 86 27.75 -10.46 -5.65
C ALA A 86 26.71 -10.74 -4.53
N ARG A 87 26.51 -9.79 -3.61
CA ARG A 87 25.42 -9.85 -2.61
C ARG A 87 24.06 -9.73 -3.27
N ASP A 88 23.90 -8.79 -4.20
CA ASP A 88 22.64 -8.52 -4.87
C ASP A 88 22.28 -9.63 -5.84
N VAL A 89 23.28 -10.17 -6.57
CA VAL A 89 23.09 -11.36 -7.40
C VAL A 89 22.59 -12.55 -6.56
N ARG A 90 23.15 -12.78 -5.37
CA ARG A 90 22.68 -13.85 -4.46
C ARG A 90 21.25 -13.59 -3.98
N ALA A 91 20.92 -12.34 -3.65
CA ALA A 91 19.56 -11.97 -3.25
C ALA A 91 18.56 -12.18 -4.39
N LEU A 92 18.90 -11.78 -5.62
CA LEU A 92 18.08 -11.97 -6.81
C LEU A 92 17.89 -13.46 -7.13
N ARG A 93 18.95 -14.28 -7.06
CA ARG A 93 18.83 -15.75 -7.22
C ARG A 93 17.94 -16.38 -6.16
N LYS A 94 18.00 -15.91 -4.91
CA LYS A 94 17.10 -16.39 -3.85
C LYS A 94 15.65 -16.02 -4.16
N ARG A 95 15.38 -14.76 -4.51
CA ARG A 95 14.05 -14.27 -4.89
C ARG A 95 13.51 -15.03 -6.12
N ALA A 96 14.36 -15.34 -7.10
CA ALA A 96 13.99 -16.13 -8.27
C ALA A 96 13.46 -17.52 -7.89
N LYS A 97 14.11 -18.20 -6.95
CA LYS A 97 13.67 -19.51 -6.44
C LYS A 97 12.33 -19.43 -5.71
N GLU A 98 12.09 -18.35 -4.98
CA GLU A 98 10.81 -18.11 -4.29
C GLU A 98 9.67 -17.78 -5.28
N LEU A 99 9.99 -17.17 -6.42
CA LEU A 99 9.03 -16.84 -7.49
C LEU A 99 8.64 -18.02 -8.36
N THR A 100 9.44 -19.08 -8.42
CA THR A 100 9.11 -20.31 -9.13
C THR A 100 8.09 -21.09 -8.29
N PRO A 101 6.83 -21.25 -8.72
CA PRO A 101 5.87 -22.05 -7.97
C PRO A 101 6.38 -23.49 -7.85
N ALA A 102 6.19 -24.12 -6.69
CA ALA A 102 6.47 -25.53 -6.45
C ALA A 102 5.46 -26.43 -7.20
N SER A 103 5.41 -26.33 -8.52
CA SER A 103 4.62 -27.21 -9.38
C SER A 103 5.56 -27.85 -10.39
N GLU A 104 6.29 -28.85 -9.88
CA GLU A 104 6.62 -30.13 -10.51
C GLU A 104 7.49 -30.93 -9.52
N SER A 105 6.88 -31.37 -8.41
CA SER A 105 7.39 -32.51 -7.66
C SER A 105 6.78 -33.79 -8.25
N THR A 106 7.13 -34.10 -9.50
CA THR A 106 7.09 -35.48 -9.99
C THR A 106 8.40 -36.15 -9.58
N ALA A 107 8.56 -36.35 -8.28
CA ALA A 107 9.51 -37.31 -7.74
C ALA A 107 8.68 -38.47 -7.19
N ASP A 108 8.51 -39.45 -8.06
CA ASP A 108 8.29 -40.85 -7.71
C ASP A 108 9.46 -41.28 -6.81
N ASP A 109 9.28 -41.17 -5.49
CA ASP A 109 10.18 -41.81 -4.51
C ASP A 109 9.36 -42.91 -3.82
N ALA A 110 9.21 -44.01 -4.55
CA ALA A 110 8.75 -45.26 -4.01
C ALA A 110 9.88 -45.91 -3.19
N ALA A 111 9.58 -46.11 -1.90
CA ALA A 111 10.15 -47.08 -0.98
C ALA A 111 11.57 -46.82 -0.43
N GLY A 112 11.58 -46.38 0.83
CA GLY A 112 12.71 -46.44 1.74
C GLY A 112 12.23 -46.28 3.18
N ASP A 113 11.46 -47.27 3.65
CA ASP A 113 11.18 -47.54 5.06
C ASP A 113 12.51 -47.62 5.82
N ASP A 114 12.73 -46.73 6.79
CA ASP A 114 13.34 -47.18 8.03
C ASP A 114 12.90 -46.35 9.24
N SER A 115 12.16 -47.06 10.07
CA SER A 115 11.67 -46.75 11.39
C SER A 115 12.80 -46.57 12.41
N THR A 116 12.86 -45.43 13.10
CA THR A 116 13.27 -45.28 14.51
C THR A 116 12.73 -43.91 14.99
N GLY A 117 11.88 -43.76 16.00
CA GLY A 117 11.89 -44.36 17.33
C GLY A 117 12.49 -43.35 18.32
N GLY A 118 11.66 -42.52 18.97
CA GLY A 118 12.18 -41.55 19.94
C GLY A 118 11.13 -40.65 20.61
N ALA A 119 10.37 -41.22 21.55
CA ALA A 119 9.52 -40.48 22.47
C ALA A 119 10.36 -39.58 23.42
N GLY A 120 9.89 -38.37 23.73
CA GLY A 120 10.57 -37.51 24.69
C GLY A 120 9.83 -36.23 25.09
N VAL A 121 9.00 -36.35 26.13
CA VAL A 121 8.83 -35.38 27.24
C VAL A 121 8.12 -34.04 26.97
N ARG A 122 6.97 -33.88 27.65
CA ARG A 122 6.31 -32.62 28.04
C ARG A 122 6.97 -32.04 29.30
N ALA A 123 7.10 -30.72 29.40
CA ALA A 123 6.98 -29.91 30.65
C ALA A 123 7.04 -28.40 30.29
N ALA A 124 5.98 -27.64 30.59
CA ALA A 124 5.86 -26.68 31.71
C ALA A 124 6.45 -25.29 31.36
N ALA A 125 5.60 -24.30 31.07
CA ALA A 125 5.05 -23.31 32.01
C ALA A 125 6.02 -22.14 32.26
N ASP A 126 5.65 -20.95 31.79
CA ASP A 126 5.97 -19.69 32.45
C ASP A 126 4.85 -18.68 32.13
N GLU A 127 4.18 -18.23 33.18
CA GLU A 127 3.23 -17.13 33.22
C GLU A 127 3.97 -15.86 33.69
N ASP A 128 3.41 -14.71 33.29
CA ASP A 128 3.58 -13.37 33.85
C ASP A 128 4.92 -12.63 33.69
N ASP A 129 4.91 -11.53 32.92
CA ASP A 129 5.10 -10.19 33.50
C ASP A 129 4.59 -9.06 32.57
N ALA A 130 4.10 -8.01 33.21
CA ALA A 130 3.19 -6.98 32.74
C ALA A 130 3.82 -5.80 32.00
N ALA A 131 3.01 -5.05 31.24
CA ALA A 131 3.03 -3.58 31.28
C ALA A 131 1.73 -2.97 30.72
N HIS A 132 1.04 -2.26 31.59
CA HIS A 132 -0.13 -1.44 31.34
C HIS A 132 0.14 -0.27 30.38
N ALA A 133 -0.81 0.01 29.49
CA ALA A 133 -1.03 1.35 28.98
C ALA A 133 -2.53 1.60 28.84
N GLU A 134 -3.14 2.03 29.95
CA GLU A 134 -4.45 2.67 29.91
C GLU A 134 -4.30 4.01 29.19
N ILE A 135 -4.94 4.16 28.02
CA ILE A 135 -5.12 5.46 27.39
C ILE A 135 -6.31 6.13 28.06
N GLY A 136 -6.03 6.90 29.11
CA GLY A 136 -6.97 7.84 29.69
C GLY A 136 -7.43 8.85 28.64
N ARG A 137 -8.70 8.81 28.25
CA ARG A 137 -9.38 9.90 27.54
C ARG A 137 -10.15 10.73 28.56
N ASP A 138 -9.41 11.53 29.31
CA ASP A 138 -9.94 12.70 29.99
C ASP A 138 -9.00 13.88 29.70
N ALA A 139 -9.34 14.61 28.64
CA ALA A 139 -8.89 15.98 28.43
C ALA A 139 -10.08 16.78 27.91
N ASP A 140 -10.81 17.25 28.91
CA ASP A 140 -11.86 18.26 28.89
C ASP A 140 -11.37 19.59 28.28
N THR A 141 -12.28 20.26 27.56
CA THR A 141 -12.65 21.69 27.66
C THR A 141 -13.00 22.27 26.29
N SER A 142 -14.30 22.19 25.97
CA SER A 142 -14.92 23.08 25.00
C SER A 142 -15.19 24.44 25.66
N PRO A 143 -14.74 25.58 25.10
CA PRO A 143 -15.41 26.83 25.36
C PRO A 143 -16.46 27.04 24.26
N THR A 144 -17.72 26.84 24.60
CA THR A 144 -18.85 27.38 23.81
C THR A 144 -18.82 28.92 23.83
N PRO A 145 -19.25 29.58 22.73
CA PRO A 145 -19.22 31.04 22.59
C PRO A 145 -20.24 31.77 23.46
#